data_AF-A0A5C5TIB9-F1
#
_entry.id   AF-A0A5C5TIB9-F1
#
_cell.length_a   1.000
_cell.length_b   1.000
_cell.length_c   1.000
_cell.angle_alpha   90.00
_cell.angle_beta   90.00
_cell.angle_gamma   90.00
#
_symmetry.space_group_name_H-M   'P 1'
#
loop_
_entity.id
_entity.type
_entity.pdbx_description
1 polymer ?
#
loop_
_entity_poly.entity_id
_entity_poly.type
_entity_poly.pdbx_seq_one_letter_code
_entity_poly.pdbx_strand_id
1 'polypeptide(L)'
;MDRAQSIGILCAVYGCAPAEAERIVLSVDGPLPQKRQAIGDHEQLLDALKQELGYCTCASDDALQILHDVLQAALDRTQSVDDPEAFARASRALEASLPLDAAPGVASWFVYGLQQRDLVWHGFRLTDVWITDKGRWLLQAIKRFPPPQK
;
A
#
# COMPACT_ATOMS: atom_id res chain seq x y z
N MET A 1 -2.67 -10.55 13.14
CA MET A 1 -3.64 -10.80 14.22
C MET A 1 -4.98 -10.31 13.70
N ASP A 2 -6.00 -11.17 13.65
CA ASP A 2 -7.31 -10.73 13.15
C ASP A 2 -8.01 -9.85 14.21
N ARG A 3 -8.94 -8.99 13.77
CA ARG A 3 -9.64 -8.03 14.62
C ARG A 3 -10.33 -8.67 15.84
N ALA A 4 -10.94 -9.84 15.66
CA ALA A 4 -11.56 -10.62 16.73
C ALA A 4 -10.54 -11.11 17.75
N GLN A 5 -9.34 -11.47 17.30
CA GLN A 5 -8.23 -11.84 18.17
C GLN A 5 -7.74 -10.62 18.99
N SER A 6 -7.60 -9.45 18.38
CA SER A 6 -7.25 -8.20 19.09
C SER A 6 -8.31 -7.83 20.14
N ILE A 7 -9.59 -7.90 19.79
CA ILE A 7 -10.71 -7.67 20.72
C ILE A 7 -10.67 -8.67 21.88
N GLY A 8 -10.47 -9.96 21.58
CA GLY A 8 -10.38 -11.01 22.58
C GLY A 8 -9.25 -10.79 23.59
N ILE A 9 -8.07 -10.35 23.12
CA ILE A 9 -6.94 -9.99 23.99
C ILE A 9 -7.29 -8.79 24.86
N LEU A 10 -7.88 -7.74 24.29
CA LEU A 10 -8.28 -6.55 25.06
C LEU A 10 -9.28 -6.89 26.16
N CYS A 11 -10.27 -7.73 25.86
CA CYS A 11 -11.22 -8.21 26.86
C CYS A 11 -10.56 -9.07 27.93
N ALA A 12 -9.71 -10.03 27.54
CA ALA A 12 -9.13 -11.00 28.47
C ALA A 12 -8.03 -10.40 29.37
N VAL A 13 -7.20 -9.51 28.83
CA VAL A 13 -6.03 -8.96 29.54
C VAL A 13 -6.38 -7.68 30.29
N TYR A 14 -7.21 -6.83 29.70
CA TYR A 14 -7.49 -5.49 30.25
C TYR A 14 -8.91 -5.36 30.81
N GLY A 15 -9.73 -6.42 30.76
CA GLY A 15 -11.09 -6.40 31.28
C GLY A 15 -12.03 -5.47 30.51
N CYS A 16 -11.66 -5.05 29.30
CA CYS A 16 -12.50 -4.17 28.49
C CYS A 16 -13.80 -4.87 28.11
N ALA A 17 -14.92 -4.14 28.17
CA ALA A 17 -16.15 -4.62 27.57
C ALA A 17 -15.95 -4.81 26.04
N PRO A 18 -16.58 -5.80 25.38
CA PRO A 18 -16.38 -6.06 23.96
C PRO A 18 -16.59 -4.82 23.06
N ALA A 19 -17.60 -4.01 23.35
CA ALA A 19 -17.88 -2.77 22.61
C ALA A 19 -16.78 -1.70 22.81
N GLU A 20 -16.12 -1.68 23.96
CA GLU A 20 -15.00 -0.78 24.22
C GLU A 20 -13.73 -1.25 23.53
N ALA A 21 -13.42 -2.54 23.61
CA ALA A 21 -12.32 -3.16 22.88
C ALA A 21 -12.47 -2.95 21.36
N GLU A 22 -13.69 -3.10 20.82
CA GLU A 22 -13.98 -2.82 19.42
C GLU A 22 -13.72 -1.36 19.06
N ARG A 23 -14.13 -0.40 19.89
CA ARG A 23 -13.82 1.03 19.69
C ARG A 23 -12.32 1.31 19.72
N ILE A 24 -11.58 0.70 20.64
CA ILE A 24 -10.11 0.83 20.70
C ILE A 24 -9.50 0.30 19.41
N VAL A 25 -9.87 -0.91 19.00
CA VAL A 25 -9.39 -1.51 17.76
C VAL A 25 -9.81 -0.69 16.53
N LEU A 26 -11.01 -0.10 16.49
CA LEU A 26 -11.44 0.86 15.45
C LEU A 26 -10.65 2.16 15.46
N SER A 27 -10.25 2.64 16.63
CA SER A 27 -9.44 3.87 16.74
C SER A 27 -7.98 3.65 16.32
N VAL A 28 -7.45 2.43 16.51
CA VAL A 28 -6.07 2.07 16.19
C VAL A 28 -5.95 1.54 14.76
N ASP A 29 -6.80 0.59 14.37
CA ASP A 29 -6.73 -0.11 13.07
C ASP A 29 -7.68 0.50 12.02
N GLY A 30 -8.51 1.47 12.40
CA GLY A 30 -9.49 2.09 11.51
C GLY A 30 -10.72 1.20 11.22
N PRO A 31 -11.68 1.72 10.41
CA PRO A 31 -12.83 0.94 9.96
C PRO A 31 -12.38 -0.28 9.16
N LEU A 32 -13.17 -1.37 9.19
CA LEU A 32 -12.92 -2.50 8.30
C LEU A 32 -12.86 -2.00 6.85
N PRO A 33 -11.87 -2.43 6.05
CA PRO A 33 -11.84 -2.06 4.64
C PRO A 33 -13.15 -2.50 3.99
N GLN A 34 -13.88 -1.55 3.40
CA GLN A 34 -15.06 -1.88 2.61
C GLN A 34 -14.65 -2.90 1.54
N LYS A 35 -15.53 -3.87 1.27
CA LYS A 35 -15.27 -4.89 0.25
C LYS A 35 -15.02 -4.19 -1.08
N ARG A 36 -13.75 -4.11 -1.49
CA ARG A 36 -13.32 -3.40 -2.69
C ARG A 36 -13.93 -4.09 -3.91
N GLN A 37 -14.50 -3.31 -4.82
CA GLN A 37 -14.99 -3.86 -6.08
C GLN A 37 -13.81 -4.43 -6.87
N ALA A 38 -14.03 -5.57 -7.53
CA ALA A 38 -13.02 -6.13 -8.42
C ALA A 38 -12.86 -5.19 -9.62
N ILE A 39 -11.62 -4.90 -10.00
CA ILE A 39 -11.30 -4.19 -11.24
C ILE A 39 -11.24 -5.24 -12.34
N GLY A 40 -12.20 -5.19 -13.27
CA GLY A 40 -12.40 -6.16 -14.34
C GLY A 40 -11.98 -5.67 -15.73
N ASP A 41 -11.72 -4.37 -15.88
CA ASP A 41 -11.27 -3.76 -17.14
C ASP A 41 -10.41 -2.51 -16.91
N HIS A 42 -9.93 -1.92 -18.01
CA HIS A 42 -9.06 -0.74 -17.99
C HIS A 42 -9.78 0.54 -17.54
N GLU A 43 -11.07 0.71 -17.84
CA GLU A 43 -11.84 1.88 -17.43
C GLU A 43 -12.02 1.90 -15.91
N GLN A 44 -12.34 0.74 -15.33
CA GLN A 44 -12.43 0.55 -13.89
C GLN A 44 -11.08 0.75 -13.19
N LEU A 45 -9.96 0.40 -13.84
CA LEU A 45 -8.62 0.72 -13.31
C LEU A 45 -8.40 2.23 -13.27
N LEU A 46 -8.72 2.95 -14.36
CA LEU A 46 -8.58 4.40 -14.41
C LEU A 46 -9.47 5.10 -13.36
N ASP A 47 -10.69 4.61 -13.15
CA ASP A 47 -11.57 5.12 -12.11
C ASP A 47 -11.01 4.87 -10.71
N ALA A 48 -10.48 3.67 -10.44
CA ALA A 48 -9.80 3.38 -9.19
C ALA A 48 -8.59 4.30 -8.96
N LEU A 49 -7.74 4.49 -9.97
CA LEU A 49 -6.60 5.39 -9.91
C LEU A 49 -7.02 6.84 -9.66
N LYS A 50 -8.11 7.29 -10.30
CA LYS A 50 -8.65 8.64 -10.12
C LYS A 50 -9.22 8.83 -8.72
N GLN A 51 -10.00 7.88 -8.21
CA GLN A 51 -10.60 7.95 -6.88
C GLN A 51 -9.54 7.91 -5.79
N GLU A 52 -8.57 7.00 -5.93
CA GLU A 52 -7.59 6.75 -4.89
C GLU A 52 -6.44 7.75 -4.92
N LEU A 53 -5.90 8.03 -6.10
CA LEU A 53 -4.67 8.83 -6.26
C LEU A 53 -4.92 10.22 -6.86
N GLY A 54 -6.15 10.54 -7.26
CA GLY A 54 -6.42 11.75 -8.06
C GLY A 54 -5.79 11.67 -9.45
N TYR A 55 -5.51 10.45 -9.93
CA TYR A 55 -4.88 10.25 -11.24
C TYR A 55 -5.74 10.83 -12.37
N CYS A 56 -5.08 11.53 -13.28
CA CYS A 56 -5.66 12.09 -14.50
C CYS A 56 -4.99 11.42 -15.69
N THR A 57 -5.73 11.16 -16.77
CA THR A 57 -5.18 10.66 -18.05
C THR A 57 -4.21 11.64 -18.74
N CYS A 58 -4.06 12.84 -18.17
CA CYS A 58 -3.07 13.85 -18.55
C CYS A 58 -1.71 13.65 -17.85
N ALA A 59 -1.60 12.75 -16.88
CA ALA A 59 -0.33 12.39 -16.26
C ALA A 59 0.57 11.62 -17.23
N SER A 60 1.89 11.71 -17.04
CA SER A 60 2.86 10.93 -17.83
C SER A 60 2.61 9.43 -17.65
N ASP A 61 2.79 8.65 -18.71
CA ASP A 61 2.75 7.18 -18.65
C ASP A 61 3.78 6.64 -17.64
N ASP A 62 4.87 7.38 -17.42
CA ASP A 62 5.90 7.09 -16.39
C ASP A 62 5.32 7.05 -14.97
N ALA A 63 4.26 7.82 -14.68
CA ALA A 63 3.70 7.91 -13.34
C ALA A 63 3.08 6.57 -12.91
N LEU A 64 2.41 5.87 -13.84
CA LEU A 64 1.87 4.54 -13.57
C LEU A 64 2.96 3.48 -13.49
N GLN A 65 4.03 3.62 -14.27
CA GLN A 65 5.17 2.72 -14.18
C GLN A 65 5.88 2.86 -12.82
N ILE A 66 6.12 4.09 -12.34
CA ILE A 66 6.70 4.35 -11.02
C ILE A 66 5.81 3.78 -9.92
N LEU A 67 4.48 4.01 -10.01
CA LEU A 67 3.53 3.44 -9.05
C LEU A 67 3.59 1.90 -9.06
N HIS A 68 3.59 1.28 -10.24
CA HIS A 68 3.73 -0.15 -10.40
C HIS A 68 5.00 -0.66 -9.72
N ASP A 69 6.15 -0.06 -10.01
CA ASP A 69 7.44 -0.54 -9.53
C ASP A 69 7.59 -0.39 -8.02
N VAL A 70 7.10 0.71 -7.46
CA VAL A 70 7.08 0.93 -6.00
C VAL A 70 6.16 -0.08 -5.31
N LEU A 71 4.94 -0.31 -5.82
CA LEU A 71 4.04 -1.29 -5.24
C LEU A 71 4.59 -2.72 -5.37
N GLN A 72 5.21 -3.03 -6.51
CA GLN A 72 5.83 -4.33 -6.74
C GLN A 72 6.99 -4.58 -5.78
N ALA A 73 7.91 -3.63 -5.65
CA ALA A 73 9.03 -3.74 -4.72
C ALA A 73 8.55 -3.85 -3.26
N ALA A 74 7.49 -3.12 -2.88
CA ALA A 74 6.87 -3.25 -1.56
C ALA A 74 6.23 -4.63 -1.33
N LEU A 75 5.61 -5.23 -2.36
CA LEU A 75 5.10 -6.61 -2.29
C LEU A 75 6.23 -7.61 -2.11
N ASP A 76 7.27 -7.54 -2.95
CA ASP A 76 8.40 -8.45 -2.90
C ASP A 76 9.11 -8.38 -1.55
N ARG A 77 9.28 -7.17 -1.01
CA ARG A 77 9.84 -6.96 0.33
C ARG A 77 8.97 -7.57 1.42
N THR A 78 7.64 -7.42 1.32
CA THR A 78 6.68 -8.02 2.27
C THR A 78 6.71 -9.55 2.24
N GLN A 79 6.90 -10.15 1.06
CA GLN A 79 6.97 -11.60 0.90
C GLN A 79 8.33 -12.19 1.27
N SER A 80 9.37 -11.36 1.35
CA SER A 80 10.76 -11.79 1.57
C SER A 80 11.25 -11.56 3.00
N VAL A 81 10.36 -11.34 3.98
CA VAL A 81 10.76 -11.02 5.37
C VAL A 81 11.68 -12.09 5.98
N ASP A 82 11.50 -13.35 5.60
CA ASP A 82 12.28 -14.48 6.09
C ASP A 82 13.50 -14.84 5.20
N ASP A 83 13.70 -14.14 4.08
CA ASP A 83 14.85 -14.32 3.17
C ASP A 83 15.66 -13.02 3.07
N PRO A 84 16.80 -12.91 3.77
CA PRO A 84 17.62 -11.70 3.80
C PRO A 84 18.10 -11.23 2.41
N GLU A 85 18.40 -12.16 1.50
CA GLU A 85 18.90 -11.79 0.17
C GLU A 85 17.79 -11.25 -0.71
N ALA A 86 16.63 -11.91 -0.70
CA ALA A 86 15.45 -11.45 -1.42
C ALA A 86 14.95 -10.12 -0.85
N PHE A 87 14.95 -9.95 0.47
CA PHE A 87 14.62 -8.69 1.14
C PHE A 87 15.55 -7.56 0.70
N ALA A 88 16.86 -7.82 0.64
CA ALA A 88 17.84 -6.82 0.22
C ALA A 88 17.69 -6.46 -1.26
N ARG A 89 17.36 -7.42 -2.13
CA ARG A 89 17.04 -7.15 -3.54
C ARG A 89 15.80 -6.27 -3.68
N ALA A 90 14.71 -6.62 -2.99
CA ALA A 90 13.48 -5.84 -3.02
C ALA A 90 13.68 -4.42 -2.46
N SER A 91 14.49 -4.27 -1.40
CA SER A 91 14.83 -2.95 -0.85
C SER A 91 15.59 -2.08 -1.86
N ARG A 92 16.57 -2.64 -2.58
CA ARG A 92 17.28 -1.92 -3.64
C ARG A 92 16.38 -1.56 -4.82
N ALA A 93 15.44 -2.44 -5.18
CA ALA A 93 14.46 -2.14 -6.23
C ALA A 93 13.58 -0.95 -5.84
N LEU A 94 13.10 -0.92 -4.59
CA LEU A 94 12.33 0.21 -4.07
C LEU A 94 13.13 1.52 -4.07
N GLU A 95 14.40 1.47 -3.68
CA GLU A 95 15.31 2.62 -3.74
C GLU A 95 15.49 3.12 -5.17
N ALA A 96 15.66 2.22 -6.14
CA ALA A 96 15.83 2.58 -7.55
C ALA A 96 14.56 3.16 -8.18
N SER A 97 13.37 2.79 -7.70
CA SER A 97 12.09 3.35 -8.18
C SER A 97 11.80 4.75 -7.63
N LEU A 98 12.56 5.22 -6.65
CA LEU A 98 12.38 6.52 -6.02
C LEU A 98 13.55 7.44 -6.41
N PRO A 99 13.29 8.72 -6.76
CA PRO A 99 14.35 9.67 -7.08
C PRO A 99 15.03 10.21 -5.80
N LEU A 100 15.62 9.32 -4.98
CA LEU A 100 16.17 9.66 -3.66
C LEU A 100 17.31 10.68 -3.74
N ASP A 101 18.17 10.58 -4.76
CA ASP A 101 19.31 11.49 -4.93
C ASP A 101 18.93 12.78 -5.67
N ALA A 102 18.08 12.66 -6.69
CA ALA A 102 17.72 13.79 -7.55
C ALA A 102 16.60 14.67 -6.96
N ALA A 103 15.66 14.07 -6.24
CA ALA A 103 14.47 14.75 -5.71
C ALA A 103 13.95 14.09 -4.41
N PRO A 104 14.74 14.09 -3.30
CA PRO A 104 14.39 13.41 -2.05
C PRO A 104 13.06 13.89 -1.44
N GLY A 105 12.73 15.17 -1.59
CA GLY A 105 11.45 15.72 -1.15
C GLY A 105 10.25 15.12 -1.90
N VAL A 106 10.40 14.93 -3.22
CA VAL A 106 9.35 14.31 -4.06
C VAL A 106 9.19 12.84 -3.71
N ALA A 107 10.29 12.11 -3.53
CA ALA A 107 10.24 10.71 -3.09
C ALA A 107 9.54 10.56 -1.74
N SER A 108 9.85 11.46 -0.79
CA SER A 108 9.20 11.49 0.52
C SER A 108 7.69 11.74 0.39
N TRP A 109 7.30 12.81 -0.31
CA TRP A 109 5.89 13.13 -0.54
C TRP A 109 5.13 12.02 -1.25
N PHE A 110 5.78 11.33 -2.18
CA PHE A 110 5.18 10.19 -2.87
C PHE A 110 4.87 9.04 -1.91
N VAL A 111 5.85 8.57 -1.13
CA VAL A 111 5.64 7.48 -0.16
C VAL A 111 4.58 7.86 0.88
N TYR A 112 4.68 9.07 1.46
CA TYR A 112 3.66 9.57 2.40
C TYR A 112 2.27 9.64 1.75
N GLY A 113 2.19 10.06 0.49
CA GLY A 113 0.95 10.11 -0.27
C GLY A 113 0.32 8.73 -0.46
N LEU A 114 1.12 7.71 -0.72
CA LEU A 114 0.67 6.32 -0.81
C LEU A 114 0.23 5.78 0.55
N GLN A 115 0.94 6.11 1.63
CA GLN A 115 0.57 5.71 3.00
C GLN A 115 -0.77 6.31 3.43
N GLN A 116 -0.98 7.62 3.20
CA GLN A 116 -2.24 8.30 3.52
C GLN A 116 -3.45 7.71 2.79
N ARG A 117 -3.22 6.99 1.68
CA ARG A 117 -4.25 6.31 0.89
C ARG A 117 -4.39 4.84 1.22
N ASP A 118 -3.69 4.36 2.25
CA ASP A 118 -3.65 2.95 2.66
C ASP A 118 -3.14 2.04 1.54
N LEU A 119 -2.23 2.49 0.66
CA LEU A 119 -1.63 1.62 -0.38
C LEU A 119 -0.37 0.92 0.10
N VAL A 120 0.37 1.56 1.01
CA VAL A 120 1.57 1.03 1.64
C VAL A 120 1.60 1.41 3.12
N TRP A 121 2.31 0.62 3.92
CA TRP A 121 2.77 1.03 5.24
C TRP A 121 4.22 1.48 5.14
N HIS A 122 4.58 2.54 5.86
CA HIS A 122 5.92 3.10 5.89
C HIS A 122 6.45 3.12 7.33
N GLY A 123 7.67 2.64 7.51
CA GLY A 123 8.37 2.50 8.78
C GLY A 123 9.29 3.67 9.10
N PHE A 124 10.47 3.40 9.68
CA PHE A 124 11.35 4.46 10.16
C PHE A 124 12.14 5.14 9.05
N ARG A 125 12.69 4.38 8.09
CA ARG A 125 13.38 4.92 6.92
C ARG A 125 12.41 5.08 5.76
N LEU A 126 12.63 6.03 4.87
CA LEU A 126 11.76 6.26 3.70
C LEU A 126 11.54 4.99 2.85
N THR A 127 12.54 4.12 2.80
CA THR A 127 12.52 2.86 2.05
C THR A 127 11.95 1.70 2.86
N ASP A 128 11.65 1.87 4.15
CA ASP A 128 10.97 0.86 4.95
C ASP A 128 9.49 0.83 4.58
N VAL A 129 9.17 0.21 3.44
CA VAL A 129 7.82 0.20 2.85
C VAL A 129 7.32 -1.22 2.68
N TRP A 130 6.06 -1.46 3.07
CA TRP A 130 5.34 -2.72 2.92
C TRP A 130 4.01 -2.49 2.23
N ILE A 131 3.56 -3.43 1.42
CA ILE A 131 2.30 -3.27 0.69
C ILE A 131 1.10 -3.66 1.57
N THR A 132 0.03 -2.87 1.51
CA THR A 132 -1.24 -3.19 2.17
C THR A 132 -2.11 -4.09 1.29
N ASP A 133 -3.28 -4.49 1.78
CA ASP A 133 -4.28 -5.17 0.95
C ASP A 133 -4.81 -4.28 -0.18
N LYS A 134 -4.90 -2.96 0.04
CA LYS A 134 -5.33 -2.02 -1.01
C LYS A 134 -4.26 -1.88 -2.08
N GLY A 135 -3.00 -1.76 -1.66
CA GLY A 135 -1.87 -1.74 -2.58
C GLY A 135 -1.83 -3.02 -3.42
N ARG A 136 -2.04 -4.20 -2.81
CA ARG A 136 -2.13 -5.48 -3.53
C ARG A 136 -3.27 -5.49 -4.55
N TRP A 137 -4.46 -5.05 -4.15
CA TRP A 137 -5.62 -4.94 -5.03
C TRP A 137 -5.32 -4.07 -6.25
N LEU A 138 -4.74 -2.88 -6.04
CA LEU A 138 -4.41 -1.95 -7.12
C LEU A 138 -3.29 -2.48 -8.02
N LEU A 139 -2.22 -3.03 -7.43
CA LEU A 139 -1.09 -3.62 -8.17
C LEU A 139 -1.56 -4.77 -9.08
N GLN A 140 -2.44 -5.65 -8.59
CA GLN A 140 -2.99 -6.72 -9.41
C GLN A 140 -3.78 -6.20 -10.60
N ALA A 141 -4.53 -5.11 -10.42
CA ALA A 141 -5.27 -4.48 -11.49
C ALA A 141 -4.33 -3.85 -12.54
N ILE A 142 -3.28 -3.12 -12.09
CA ILE A 142 -2.26 -2.54 -12.98
C ILE A 142 -1.58 -3.64 -13.81
N LYS A 143 -1.24 -4.79 -13.20
CA LYS A 143 -0.63 -5.91 -13.92
C LYS A 143 -1.54 -6.56 -14.96
N ARG A 144 -2.86 -6.58 -14.73
CA ARG A 144 -3.85 -7.17 -15.64
C ARG A 144 -4.21 -6.23 -16.79
N PHE A 145 -4.25 -4.92 -16.51
CA PHE A 145 -4.62 -3.89 -17.45
C PHE A 145 -3.52 -2.83 -17.54
N PRO A 146 -2.32 -3.21 -18.01
CA PRO A 146 -1.19 -2.29 -18.06
C PRO A 146 -1.56 -1.04 -18.86
N PRO A 147 -1.04 0.14 -18.47
CA PRO A 147 -1.26 1.35 -19.24
C PRO A 147 -0.78 1.17 -20.68
N PRO A 148 -1.48 1.75 -21.67
CA PRO A 148 -1.01 1.73 -23.05
C PRO A 148 0.37 2.39 -23.11
N GLN A 149 1.37 1.66 -23.60
CA GLN A 149 2.68 2.21 -23.91
C GLN A 149 2.53 3.11 -25.15
N LYS A 150 2.65 4.43 -24.99
CA LYS A 150 2.67 5.36 -26.13
C LYS A 150 4.07 5.61 -26.65
#